data_AF-A0A2G0E665-F1
#
_entry.id   AF-A0A2G0E665-F1
#
_cell.length_a   1.000
_cell.length_b   1.000
_cell.length_c   1.000
_cell.angle_alpha   90.00
_cell.angle_beta   90.00
_cell.angle_gamma   90.00
#
_symmetry.space_group_name_H-M   'P 1'
#
loop_
_entity.id
_entity.type
_entity.pdbx_description
1 polymer ?
#
loop_
_entity_poly.entity_id
_entity_poly.type
_entity_poly.pdbx_seq_one_letter_code
_entity_poly.pdbx_strand_id
1 'polypeptide(L)'
;MLKKFKAYARSLFQDKMIYTEKTIEQIDRRYILRELTTEDIKELLDVEREVYNGELPWTKSAFISELKSPLPHLYLGIFDNGRMIGFVGSRAFGL
;
A
#
# COMPACT_ATOMS: atom_id res chain seq x y z
N MET A 1 -15.18 4.26 25.28
CA MET A 1 -13.92 3.50 25.08
C MET A 1 -14.12 2.09 24.52
N LEU A 2 -15.23 1.38 24.80
CA LEU A 2 -15.46 0.02 24.26
C LEU A 2 -15.59 -0.09 22.72
N LYS A 3 -16.05 0.95 22.02
CA LYS A 3 -16.21 0.90 20.55
C LYS A 3 -14.87 0.72 19.81
N LYS A 4 -13.80 1.38 20.27
CA LYS A 4 -12.45 1.24 19.71
C LYS A 4 -11.88 -0.16 19.94
N PHE A 5 -12.13 -0.72 21.12
CA PHE A 5 -11.74 -2.10 21.46
C PHE A 5 -12.45 -3.14 20.59
N LYS A 6 -13.74 -2.92 20.30
CA LYS A 6 -14.53 -3.82 19.45
C LYS A 6 -14.08 -3.80 17.99
N ALA A 7 -13.71 -2.64 17.45
CA ALA A 7 -13.15 -2.53 16.09
C ALA A 7 -11.80 -3.26 15.97
N TYR A 8 -10.93 -3.11 16.98
CA TYR A 8 -9.65 -3.83 17.04
C TYR A 8 -9.85 -5.36 17.13
N ALA A 9 -10.78 -5.81 17.98
CA ALA A 9 -11.11 -7.24 18.07
C ALA A 9 -11.68 -7.78 16.75
N ARG A 10 -12.53 -7.01 16.05
CA ARG A 10 -13.13 -7.43 14.78
C ARG A 10 -12.12 -7.54 13.64
N SER A 11 -11.11 -6.66 13.63
CA SER A 11 -10.06 -6.68 12.61
C SER A 11 -9.12 -7.89 12.75
N LEU A 12 -8.96 -8.44 13.96
CA LEU A 12 -8.24 -9.70 14.20
C LEU A 12 -8.95 -10.93 13.61
N PHE A 13 -10.27 -10.85 13.35
CA PHE A 13 -11.07 -11.94 12.80
C PHE A 13 -11.51 -11.71 11.34
N GLN A 14 -11.06 -10.63 10.70
CA GLN A 14 -11.29 -10.43 9.27
C GLN A 14 -10.20 -11.15 8.48
N ASP A 15 -10.62 -12.06 7.59
CA ASP A 15 -9.73 -12.61 6.57
C ASP A 15 -9.13 -11.45 5.77
N LYS A 16 -7.79 -11.37 5.76
CA LYS A 16 -7.09 -10.35 4.97
C LYS A 16 -7.45 -10.58 3.51
N MET A 17 -8.18 -9.64 2.90
CA MET A 17 -8.42 -9.66 1.47
C MET A 17 -7.10 -9.41 0.75
N ILE A 18 -6.54 -10.45 0.14
CA ILE A 18 -5.32 -10.36 -0.66
C ILE A 18 -5.70 -9.84 -2.03
N TYR A 19 -5.10 -8.74 -2.46
CA TYR A 19 -5.29 -8.27 -3.82
C TYR A 19 -4.46 -9.13 -4.79
N THR A 20 -5.14 -9.86 -5.67
CA THR A 20 -4.46 -10.66 -6.71
C THR A 20 -3.77 -9.75 -7.71
N GLU A 21 -2.48 -10.03 -7.96
CA GLU A 21 -1.68 -9.36 -8.98
C GLU A 21 -2.40 -9.37 -10.34
N LYS A 22 -2.32 -8.24 -11.05
CA LYS A 22 -2.88 -8.09 -12.39
C LYS A 22 -1.81 -7.58 -13.34
N THR A 23 -1.79 -8.15 -14.54
CA THR A 23 -1.10 -7.56 -15.69
C THR A 23 -2.03 -6.54 -16.35
N ILE A 24 -1.52 -5.34 -16.63
CA ILE A 24 -2.21 -4.30 -17.38
C ILE A 24 -1.47 -4.10 -18.70
N GLU A 25 -2.17 -4.23 -19.82
CA GLU A 25 -1.63 -4.01 -21.17
C GLU A 25 -2.20 -2.71 -21.73
N GLN A 26 -1.32 -1.76 -22.10
CA GLN A 26 -1.75 -0.48 -22.65
C GLN A 26 -0.79 0.02 -23.74
N ILE A 27 -1.34 0.21 -24.94
CA ILE A 27 -0.76 0.84 -26.15
C ILE A 27 0.51 0.16 -26.72
N ASP A 28 1.44 -0.28 -25.88
CA ASP A 28 2.49 -1.28 -26.17
C ASP A 28 3.30 -1.67 -24.91
N ARG A 29 2.74 -1.42 -23.72
CA ARG A 29 3.44 -1.60 -22.45
C ARG A 29 2.70 -2.56 -21.56
N ARG A 30 3.47 -3.36 -20.84
CA ARG A 30 2.99 -4.32 -19.86
C ARG A 30 3.36 -3.83 -18.47
N TYR A 31 2.35 -3.54 -17.68
CA TYR A 31 2.50 -3.18 -16.28
C TYR A 31 2.06 -4.31 -15.37
N ILE A 32 2.62 -4.34 -14.18
CA ILE A 32 2.17 -5.23 -13.10
C ILE A 32 1.56 -4.36 -12.01
N LEU A 33 0.33 -4.68 -11.60
CA LEU A 33 -0.35 -4.05 -10.47
C LEU A 33 -0.52 -5.09 -9.37
N ARG A 34 0.13 -4.89 -8.23
CA ARG A 34 0.08 -5.82 -7.09
C ARG A 34 -0.01 -5.12 -5.74
N GLU A 35 -0.43 -5.86 -4.73
CA GLU A 35 -0.34 -5.42 -3.33
C GLU A 35 1.12 -5.17 -2.94
N LEU A 36 1.34 -4.11 -2.17
CA LEU A 36 2.65 -3.76 -1.64
C LEU A 36 2.92 -4.44 -0.30
N THR A 37 4.17 -4.78 -0.08
CA THR A 37 4.66 -5.36 1.17
C THR A 37 5.75 -4.48 1.79
N THR A 38 6.23 -4.85 2.97
CA THR A 38 7.29 -4.09 3.66
C THR A 38 8.61 -4.06 2.90
N GLU A 39 8.81 -4.99 1.98
CA GLU A 39 9.99 -5.09 1.12
C GLU A 39 10.00 -3.96 0.07
N ASP A 40 8.84 -3.42 -0.27
CA ASP A 40 8.67 -2.36 -1.28
C ASP A 40 8.94 -0.95 -0.74
N ILE A 41 9.14 -0.79 0.57
CA ILE A 41 9.25 0.55 1.21
C ILE A 41 10.40 1.38 0.64
N LYS A 42 11.49 0.74 0.22
CA LYS A 42 12.57 1.46 -0.44
C LYS A 42 12.09 2.11 -1.74
N GLU A 43 11.39 1.36 -2.59
CA GLU A 43 10.86 1.87 -3.85
C GLU A 43 9.75 2.91 -3.64
N LEU A 44 8.90 2.74 -2.63
CA LEU A 44 7.91 3.76 -2.22
C LEU A 44 8.56 5.11 -1.95
N LEU A 45 9.63 5.13 -1.14
CA LEU A 45 10.37 6.34 -0.81
C LEU A 45 11.12 6.92 -2.01
N ASP A 46 11.56 6.07 -2.94
CA ASP A 46 12.20 6.50 -4.18
C ASP A 46 11.18 7.22 -5.10
N VAL A 47 9.99 6.65 -5.29
CA VAL A 47 8.89 7.28 -6.03
C VAL A 47 8.45 8.59 -5.36
N GLU A 48 8.32 8.61 -4.04
CA GLU A 48 7.93 9.81 -3.29
C GLU A 48 8.94 10.95 -3.49
N ARG A 49 10.23 10.63 -3.40
CA ARG A 49 11.30 11.60 -3.62
C ARG A 49 11.27 12.19 -5.03
N GLU A 50 10.96 11.38 -6.03
CA GLU A 50 10.85 11.83 -7.43
C GLU A 50 9.63 12.74 -7.64
N VAL A 51 8.49 12.43 -7.01
CA VAL A 51 7.23 13.18 -7.17
C VAL A 51 7.19 14.47 -6.34
N TYR A 52 7.77 14.46 -5.14
CA TYR A 52 7.75 15.58 -4.19
C TYR A 52 9.07 16.36 -4.17
N ASN A 53 9.77 16.48 -5.31
CA ASN A 53 10.96 17.32 -5.48
C ASN A 53 12.06 17.09 -4.43
N GLY A 54 12.29 15.84 -4.04
CA GLY A 54 13.29 15.47 -3.03
C GLY A 54 12.74 15.34 -1.60
N GLU A 55 11.52 15.80 -1.35
CA GLU A 55 10.87 15.68 -0.04
C GLU A 55 10.32 14.28 0.21
N LEU A 56 10.18 13.93 1.49
CA LEU A 56 9.62 12.66 1.95
C LEU A 56 8.47 12.92 2.93
N PRO A 57 7.29 13.37 2.46
CA PRO A 57 6.10 13.58 3.29
C PRO A 57 5.70 12.37 4.14
N TRP A 58 5.94 11.14 3.66
CA TRP A 58 5.78 9.92 4.42
C TRP A 58 7.13 9.26 4.71
N THR A 59 7.44 9.18 6.00
CA THR A 59 8.66 8.52 6.45
C THR A 59 8.56 6.99 6.32
N LYS A 60 9.71 6.31 6.34
CA LYS A 60 9.78 4.84 6.41
C LYS A 60 8.88 4.26 7.50
N SER A 61 8.86 4.87 8.70
CA SER A 61 8.03 4.40 9.82
C SER A 61 6.54 4.62 9.57
N ALA A 62 6.16 5.70 8.88
CA ALA A 62 4.77 5.90 8.46
C ALA A 62 4.32 4.76 7.54
N PHE A 63 5.09 4.42 6.50
CA PHE A 63 4.76 3.28 5.62
C PHE A 63 4.71 1.93 6.35
N ILE A 64 5.63 1.66 7.28
CA ILE A 64 5.56 0.44 8.10
C ILE A 64 4.26 0.39 8.90
N SER A 65 3.84 1.52 9.49
CA SER A 65 2.59 1.60 10.25
C SER A 65 1.35 1.38 9.38
N GLU A 66 1.40 1.83 8.11
CA GLU A 66 0.33 1.64 7.15
C GLU A 66 0.23 0.17 6.69
N LEU A 67 1.34 -0.41 6.21
CA LEU A 67 1.39 -1.77 5.64
C LEU A 67 1.22 -2.88 6.69
N LYS A 68 1.45 -2.58 7.97
CA LYS A 68 1.22 -3.50 9.09
C LYS A 68 -0.04 -3.16 9.87
N SER A 69 -0.88 -2.26 9.37
CA SER A 69 -2.06 -1.81 10.11
C SER A 69 -3.00 -3.00 10.36
N PRO A 70 -3.50 -3.17 11.59
CA PRO A 70 -4.55 -4.15 11.83
C PRO A 70 -5.87 -3.71 11.20
N LEU A 71 -6.05 -2.42 10.91
CA LEU A 71 -7.26 -1.91 10.28
C LEU A 71 -7.29 -2.26 8.79
N PRO A 72 -8.48 -2.41 8.18
CA PRO A 72 -8.61 -2.65 6.75
C PRO A 72 -7.89 -1.57 5.93
N HIS A 73 -6.89 -2.00 5.17
CA HIS A 73 -6.06 -1.14 4.33
C HIS A 73 -5.70 -1.88 3.05
N LEU A 74 -5.40 -1.14 2.00
CA LEU A 74 -4.91 -1.65 0.74
C LEU A 74 -3.90 -0.67 0.16
N TYR A 75 -2.70 -1.18 -0.12
CA TYR A 75 -1.66 -0.47 -0.81
C TYR A 75 -1.33 -1.21 -2.10
N LEU A 76 -1.44 -0.52 -3.23
CA LEU A 76 -1.14 -1.05 -4.55
C LEU A 76 0.01 -0.29 -5.17
N GLY A 77 0.92 -1.00 -5.82
CA GLY A 77 1.96 -0.42 -6.67
C GLY A 77 1.77 -0.85 -8.11
N ILE A 78 2.05 0.08 -9.02
CA ILE A 78 2.18 -0.20 -10.44
C ILE A 78 3.67 -0.27 -10.81
N PHE A 79 4.04 -1.32 -11.53
CA PHE A 79 5.41 -1.64 -11.89
C PHE A 79 5.58 -1.71 -13.40
N ASP A 80 6.66 -1.11 -13.91
CA ASP A 80 7.12 -1.21 -15.28
C ASP A 80 8.52 -1.82 -15.26
N ASN A 81 8.70 -2.95 -15.96
CA ASN A 81 9.98 -3.68 -16.00
C ASN A 81 10.60 -3.95 -14.62
N GLY A 82 9.75 -4.29 -13.64
CA GLY A 82 10.18 -4.60 -12.27
C GLY A 82 10.51 -3.39 -11.39
N ARG A 83 10.32 -2.15 -11.87
CA ARG A 83 10.50 -0.92 -11.09
C ARG A 83 9.14 -0.31 -10.77
N MET A 84 8.91 0.08 -9.52
CA MET A 84 7.71 0.82 -9.14
C MET A 84 7.72 2.21 -9.80
N ILE A 85 6.64 2.54 -10.51
CA ILE A 85 6.47 3.86 -11.16
C ILE A 85 5.36 4.69 -10.51
N GLY A 86 4.65 4.10 -9.55
CA GLY A 86 3.56 4.75 -8.84
C GLY A 86 2.91 3.81 -7.83
N PHE A 87 2.23 4.40 -6.86
CA PHE A 87 1.49 3.65 -5.85
C PHE A 87 0.26 4.42 -5.38
N VAL A 88 -0.67 3.70 -4.77
CA VAL A 88 -1.83 4.27 -4.08
C VAL A 88 -2.09 3.48 -2.81
N GLY A 89 -2.37 4.20 -1.72
CA GLY A 89 -2.73 3.63 -0.43
C GLY A 89 -4.10 4.12 0.01
N SER A 90 -4.89 3.21 0.60
CA SER A 90 -6.14 3.56 1.23
C SER A 90 -6.32 2.78 2.53
N ARG A 91 -6.90 3.43 3.52
CA ARG A 91 -7.31 2.83 4.78
C ARG A 91 -8.78 3.14 5.02
N ALA A 92 -9.56 2.11 5.35
CA ALA A 92 -10.95 2.28 5.72
C ALA A 92 -11.08 2.43 7.25
N PHE A 93 -11.82 3.45 7.68
CA PHE A 93 -12.19 3.64 9.09
C PHE A 93 -13.69 3.35 9.27
N GLY A 94 -14.06 2.41 10.14
CA GLY A 94 -15.44 2.28 10.64
C GLY A 94 -16.29 1.08 10.20
N LEU A 95 -15.71 -0.11 10.02
CA LEU A 95 -16.46 -1.37 9.84
C LEU A 95 -16.92 -2.01 11.18
#